data_AF-A0A537VK09-F1
#
_entry.id   AF-A0A537VK09-F1
#
_cell.length_a   1.000
_cell.length_b   1.000
_cell.length_c   1.000
_cell.angle_alpha   90.00
_cell.angle_beta   90.00
_cell.angle_gamma   90.00
#
_symmetry.space_group_name_H-M   'P 1'
#
loop_
_entity.id
_entity.type
_entity.pdbx_description
1 polymer ?
#
loop_
_entity_poly.entity_id
_entity_poly.type
_entity_poly.pdbx_seq_one_letter_code
_entity_poly.pdbx_strand_id
1 'polypeptide(L)'
;VLAMAAGGALGMAGVPVPFVELGIAASVIVLGAVVAFARRAPVAIAVALVGVFAIFHGHAHGTEMPLDATGGAYAAGFMLATALLHAAGIALGFAIGRIAHGRAAYQLGGSLVALAGVAILMHLI
;
A
#
# COMPACT_ATOMS: atom_id res chain seq x y z
N VAL A 1 -6.29 -5.13 4.00
CA VAL A 1 -7.29 -5.84 3.14
C VAL A 1 -8.68 -5.24 3.28
N LEU A 2 -9.32 -5.21 4.45
CA LEU A 2 -10.70 -4.71 4.57
C LEU A 2 -10.89 -3.25 4.14
N ALA A 3 -10.01 -2.33 4.59
CA ALA A 3 -10.05 -0.94 4.14
C ALA A 3 -9.85 -0.82 2.62
N MET A 4 -9.00 -1.67 2.05
CA MET A 4 -8.79 -1.75 0.60
C MET A 4 -10.07 -2.16 -0.14
N ALA A 5 -10.78 -3.16 0.38
CA ALA A 5 -12.05 -3.60 -0.17
C ALA A 5 -13.13 -2.51 -0.07
N ALA A 6 -13.17 -1.77 1.03
CA ALA A 6 -14.06 -0.61 1.19
C ALA A 6 -13.76 0.48 0.15
N GLY A 7 -12.48 0.81 -0.08
CA GLY A 7 -12.07 1.71 -1.14
C GLY A 7 -12.51 1.22 -2.52
N GLY A 8 -12.30 -0.06 -2.82
CA GLY A 8 -12.74 -0.67 -4.09
C GLY A 8 -14.24 -0.63 -4.30
N ALA A 9 -15.03 -0.85 -3.23
CA ALA A 9 -16.47 -0.71 -3.30
C ALA A 9 -16.90 0.73 -3.62
N LEU A 10 -16.23 1.75 -3.06
CA LEU A 10 -16.48 3.15 -3.41
C LEU A 10 -16.16 3.44 -4.89
N GLY A 11 -15.04 2.91 -5.39
CA GLY A 11 -14.63 3.05 -6.79
C GLY A 11 -15.64 2.42 -7.75
N MET A 12 -16.06 1.18 -7.49
CA MET A 12 -17.08 0.51 -8.30
C MET A 12 -18.46 1.19 -8.23
N ALA A 13 -18.80 1.81 -7.10
CA ALA A 13 -20.04 2.56 -6.94
C ALA A 13 -20.00 3.95 -7.61
N GLY A 14 -18.87 4.35 -8.21
CA GLY A 14 -18.70 5.67 -8.82
C GLY A 14 -18.68 6.81 -7.81
N VAL A 15 -18.44 6.53 -6.52
CA VAL A 15 -18.34 7.57 -5.50
C VAL A 15 -17.01 8.30 -5.70
N PRO A 16 -17.00 9.62 -5.96
CA PRO A 16 -15.76 10.34 -6.19
C PRO A 16 -14.97 10.46 -4.90
N VAL A 17 -13.71 10.04 -4.93
CA VAL A 17 -12.72 10.30 -3.88
C VAL A 17 -11.70 11.27 -4.48
N PRO A 18 -11.47 12.45 -3.87
CA PRO A 18 -10.52 13.39 -4.41
C PRO A 18 -9.08 12.94 -4.15
N PHE A 19 -8.16 13.38 -5.01
CA PHE A 19 -6.71 13.21 -4.83
C PHE A 19 -6.23 11.74 -4.75
N VAL A 20 -6.85 10.82 -5.49
CA VAL A 20 -6.52 9.38 -5.47
C VAL A 20 -5.05 9.12 -5.80
N GLU A 21 -4.58 9.64 -6.93
CA GLU A 21 -3.17 9.48 -7.36
C GLU A 21 -2.19 10.08 -6.34
N LEU A 22 -2.50 11.26 -5.81
CA LEU A 22 -1.69 11.90 -4.76
C LEU A 22 -1.69 11.06 -3.48
N GLY A 23 -2.84 10.50 -3.08
CA GLY A 23 -2.96 9.61 -1.92
C GLY A 23 -2.13 8.33 -2.08
N ILE A 24 -2.10 7.77 -3.29
CA ILE A 24 -1.25 6.62 -3.64
C ILE A 24 0.22 7.01 -3.53
N ALA A 25 0.66 8.07 -4.19
CA ALA A 25 2.07 8.51 -4.13
C ALA A 25 2.50 8.85 -2.69
N ALA A 26 1.66 9.58 -1.94
CA ALA A 26 1.90 9.93 -0.55
C ALA A 26 2.02 8.67 0.34
N SER A 27 1.24 7.62 0.08
CA SER A 27 1.34 6.38 0.84
C SER A 27 2.72 5.72 0.74
N VAL A 28 3.29 5.70 -0.46
CA VAL A 28 4.59 5.10 -0.76
C VAL A 28 5.69 5.90 -0.06
N ILE A 29 5.61 7.24 -0.13
CA ILE A 29 6.54 8.14 0.55
C ILE A 29 6.47 7.96 2.07
N VAL A 30 5.27 8.08 2.65
CA VAL A 30 5.08 8.10 4.12
C VAL A 30 5.42 6.74 4.73
N LEU A 31 4.92 5.64 4.18
CA LEU A 31 5.20 4.31 4.72
C LEU A 31 6.67 3.93 4.52
N GLY A 32 7.26 4.26 3.37
CA GLY A 32 8.69 4.11 3.13
C GLY A 32 9.53 4.89 4.16
N ALA A 33 9.18 6.16 4.41
CA ALA A 33 9.87 7.02 5.37
C ALA A 33 9.78 6.48 6.81
N VAL A 34 8.62 5.97 7.24
CA VAL A 34 8.46 5.35 8.56
C VAL A 34 9.47 4.21 8.75
N VAL A 35 9.65 3.38 7.71
CA VAL A 35 10.63 2.28 7.72
C VAL A 35 12.07 2.81 7.62
N ALA A 36 12.34 3.80 6.76
CA ALA A 36 13.65 4.42 6.55
C ALA A 36 14.23 5.03 7.84
N PHE A 37 13.39 5.71 8.62
CA PHE A 37 13.78 6.31 9.90
C PHE A 37 13.78 5.30 11.07
N ALA A 38 13.47 4.03 10.79
CA ALA A 38 13.38 2.95 11.77
C ALA A 38 12.60 3.32 13.04
N ARG A 39 11.53 4.10 12.87
CA ARG A 39 10.73 4.63 13.97
C ARG A 39 9.69 3.59 14.35
N ARG A 40 9.68 3.17 15.62
CA ARG A 40 8.62 2.29 16.13
C ARG A 40 7.35 3.13 16.30
N ALA A 41 6.49 3.12 15.30
CA ALA A 41 5.17 3.70 15.40
C ALA A 41 4.29 2.82 16.33
N PRO A 42 3.49 3.41 17.23
CA PRO A 42 2.40 2.70 17.89
C PRO A 42 1.53 1.98 16.86
N VAL A 43 1.15 0.73 17.14
CA VAL A 43 0.37 -0.11 16.21
C VAL A 43 -0.91 0.59 15.74
N ALA A 44 -1.59 1.31 16.64
CA ALA A 44 -2.80 2.07 16.30
C ALA A 44 -2.54 3.12 15.21
N ILE A 45 -1.41 3.84 15.27
CA ILE A 45 -1.04 4.84 14.26
C ILE A 45 -0.70 4.16 12.93
N ALA A 46 0.03 3.04 12.97
CA ALA A 46 0.37 2.29 11.77
C ALA A 46 -0.89 1.76 11.07
N VAL A 47 -1.83 1.18 11.82
CA VAL A 47 -3.12 0.69 11.30
C VAL A 47 -3.94 1.83 10.72
N ALA A 48 -4.02 2.98 11.39
CA ALA A 48 -4.76 4.14 10.89
C ALA A 48 -4.17 4.67 9.57
N LEU A 49 -2.84 4.86 9.50
CA LEU A 49 -2.17 5.31 8.28
C LEU A 49 -2.37 4.35 7.12
N VAL A 50 -2.11 3.05 7.33
CA VAL A 50 -2.29 2.02 6.30
C VAL A 50 -3.77 1.94 5.88
N GLY A 51 -4.70 2.04 6.81
CA GLY A 51 -6.13 2.02 6.54
C GLY A 51 -6.59 3.19 5.67
N VAL A 52 -6.16 4.42 6.00
CA VAL A 52 -6.46 5.61 5.20
C VAL A 52 -5.89 5.48 3.79
N PHE A 53 -4.62 5.09 3.66
CA PHE A 53 -4.01 4.93 2.33
C PHE A 53 -4.65 3.81 1.51
N ALA A 54 -5.07 2.71 2.15
CA ALA A 54 -5.74 1.61 1.48
C ALA A 54 -7.07 2.03 0.82
N ILE A 55 -7.73 3.09 1.29
CA ILE A 55 -8.94 3.60 0.64
C ILE A 55 -8.63 4.14 -0.76
N PHE A 56 -7.55 4.90 -0.92
CA PHE A 56 -7.17 5.48 -2.22
C PHE A 56 -6.76 4.40 -3.22
N HIS A 57 -5.90 3.47 -2.80
CA HIS A 57 -5.51 2.33 -3.65
C HIS A 57 -6.71 1.46 -4.01
N GLY A 58 -7.55 1.15 -3.02
CA GLY A 58 -8.78 0.40 -3.25
C GLY A 58 -9.68 1.09 -4.27
N HIS A 59 -9.89 2.40 -4.10
CA HIS A 59 -10.72 3.21 -5.00
C HIS A 59 -10.23 3.12 -6.45
N ALA A 60 -8.92 3.31 -6.68
CA ALA A 60 -8.32 3.16 -8.01
C ALA A 60 -8.59 1.78 -8.63
N HIS A 61 -8.39 0.69 -7.87
CA HIS A 61 -8.72 -0.66 -8.34
C HIS A 61 -10.20 -0.85 -8.67
N GLY A 62 -11.10 -0.23 -7.89
CA GLY A 62 -12.53 -0.28 -8.16
C GLY A 62 -12.93 0.49 -9.42
N THR A 63 -12.31 1.64 -9.67
CA THR A 63 -12.57 2.47 -10.86
C THR A 63 -11.94 1.92 -12.14
N GLU A 64 -10.77 1.29 -12.03
CA GLU A 64 -9.99 0.76 -13.16
C GLU A 64 -10.29 -0.72 -13.46
N MET A 65 -11.32 -1.28 -12.82
CA MET A 65 -11.73 -2.66 -13.06
C MET A 65 -12.06 -2.88 -14.55
N PRO A 66 -11.52 -3.92 -15.20
CA PRO A 66 -11.81 -4.19 -16.62
C PRO A 66 -13.30 -4.42 -16.86
N LEU A 67 -13.83 -3.87 -17.96
CA LEU A 67 -15.25 -3.98 -18.32
C LEU A 67 -15.71 -5.41 -18.59
N ASP A 68 -14.79 -6.27 -19.02
CA ASP A 68 -14.99 -7.68 -19.32
C ASP A 68 -14.78 -8.60 -18.10
N ALA A 69 -14.28 -8.07 -16.97
CA ALA A 69 -14.14 -8.82 -15.75
C ALA A 69 -15.48 -8.92 -15.00
N THR A 70 -15.75 -10.10 -14.41
CA THR A 70 -16.84 -10.19 -13.44
C THR A 70 -16.41 -9.50 -12.14
N GLY A 71 -17.18 -8.52 -11.65
CA GLY A 71 -16.78 -7.71 -10.49
C GLY A 71 -16.49 -8.53 -9.24
N GLY A 72 -17.23 -9.63 -9.03
CA GLY A 72 -16.99 -10.56 -7.94
C GLY A 72 -15.65 -11.30 -8.05
N ALA A 73 -15.29 -11.81 -9.23
CA ALA A 73 -14.01 -12.51 -9.42
C ALA A 73 -12.82 -11.54 -9.33
N TYR A 74 -12.95 -10.34 -9.90
CA TYR A 74 -11.94 -9.30 -9.79
C TYR A 74 -11.71 -8.93 -8.32
N ALA A 75 -12.78 -8.65 -7.57
CA ALA A 75 -12.68 -8.31 -6.15
C ALA A 75 -12.04 -9.45 -5.33
N ALA A 76 -12.43 -10.70 -5.57
CA ALA A 76 -11.85 -11.85 -4.86
C ALA A 76 -10.35 -12.01 -5.17
N GLY A 77 -9.97 -11.94 -6.45
CA GLY A 77 -8.57 -12.03 -6.89
C GLY A 77 -7.71 -10.89 -6.32
N PHE A 78 -8.22 -9.67 -6.39
CA PHE A 78 -7.58 -8.48 -5.82
C PHE A 78 -7.39 -8.58 -4.30
N MET A 79 -8.42 -9.01 -3.56
CA MET A 79 -8.32 -9.18 -2.11
C MET A 79 -7.33 -10.28 -1.75
N LEU A 80 -7.32 -11.38 -2.49
CA LEU A 80 -6.36 -12.47 -2.32
C LEU A 80 -4.93 -12.00 -2.61
N ALA A 81 -4.71 -11.32 -3.73
CA ALA A 81 -3.42 -10.74 -4.09
C ALA A 81 -2.93 -9.77 -3.01
N THR A 82 -3.82 -8.90 -2.51
CA THR A 82 -3.51 -7.99 -1.40
C THR A 82 -3.08 -8.76 -0.15
N ALA A 83 -3.82 -9.79 0.25
CA ALA A 83 -3.48 -10.61 1.41
C ALA A 83 -2.14 -11.34 1.25
N LEU A 84 -1.87 -11.90 0.07
CA LEU A 84 -0.62 -12.59 -0.25
C LEU A 84 0.57 -11.63 -0.24
N LEU A 85 0.43 -10.42 -0.79
CA LEU A 85 1.49 -9.41 -0.76
C LEU A 85 1.82 -8.97 0.68
N HIS A 86 0.82 -8.84 1.56
CA HIS A 86 1.05 -8.56 2.98
C HIS A 86 1.80 -9.71 3.65
N ALA A 87 1.36 -10.95 3.43
CA ALA A 87 2.02 -12.13 3.99
C ALA A 87 3.48 -12.27 3.50
N ALA A 88 3.71 -12.04 2.20
CA ALA A 88 5.05 -12.06 1.61
C ALA A 88 5.95 -10.97 2.20
N GLY A 89 5.45 -9.73 2.35
CA GLY A 89 6.20 -8.64 2.97
C GLY A 89 6.57 -8.93 4.44
N ILE A 90 5.63 -9.49 5.21
CA ILE A 90 5.89 -9.93 6.59
C ILE A 90 6.96 -11.03 6.63
N ALA A 91 6.82 -12.05 5.78
CA ALA A 91 7.78 -13.15 5.70
C ALA A 91 9.19 -12.67 5.33
N LEU A 92 9.29 -11.78 4.34
CA LEU A 92 10.55 -11.16 3.93
C LEU A 92 11.15 -10.34 5.07
N GLY A 93 10.34 -9.55 5.79
CA GLY A 93 10.78 -8.79 6.96
C GLY A 93 11.37 -9.69 8.05
N PHE A 94 10.74 -10.83 8.34
CA PHE A 94 11.28 -11.83 9.26
C PHE A 94 12.56 -12.48 8.76
N ALA A 95 12.64 -12.82 7.47
CA ALA A 95 13.82 -13.43 6.87
C ALA A 95 15.04 -12.50 6.94
N ILE A 96 14.86 -11.21 6.60
CA ILE A 96 15.90 -10.18 6.74
C ILE A 96 16.37 -10.09 8.20
N GLY A 97 15.44 -10.11 9.16
CA GLY A 97 15.77 -9.99 10.58
C GLY A 97 16.55 -11.18 11.16
N ARG A 98 16.54 -12.33 10.48
CA ARG A 98 17.36 -13.50 10.85
C ARG A 98 18.79 -13.42 10.34
N ILE A 99 19.02 -12.73 9.22
CA ILE A 99 20.31 -12.74 8.49
C ILE A 99 21.07 -11.43 8.70
N ALA A 100 20.38 -10.30 8.68
CA ALA A 100 20.98 -8.98 8.84
C ALA A 100 21.09 -8.59 10.32
N HIS A 101 22.24 -8.05 10.70
CA HIS A 101 22.44 -7.47 12.03
C HIS A 101 22.02 -5.99 12.03
N GLY A 102 21.08 -5.63 12.89
CA GLY A 102 20.63 -4.24 13.06
C GLY A 102 19.55 -3.79 12.08
N ARG A 103 19.45 -2.47 11.87
CA ARG A 103 18.30 -1.85 11.16
C ARG A 103 18.60 -1.45 9.71
N ALA A 104 19.87 -1.47 9.29
CA ALA A 104 20.30 -0.90 8.01
C ALA A 104 19.56 -1.48 6.79
N ALA A 105 19.35 -2.80 6.75
CA ALA A 105 18.63 -3.46 5.64
C ALA A 105 17.19 -2.95 5.50
N TYR A 106 16.47 -2.80 6.63
CA TYR A 106 15.14 -2.22 6.62
C TYR A 106 15.15 -0.76 6.19
N GLN A 107 16.10 0.02 6.72
CA GLN A 107 16.20 1.44 6.41
C GLN A 107 16.50 1.69 4.93
N LEU A 108 17.39 0.89 4.33
CA LEU A 108 17.65 0.91 2.89
C LEU A 108 16.36 0.61 2.11
N GLY A 109 15.66 -0.48 2.43
CA GLY A 109 14.39 -0.82 1.78
C GLY A 109 13.35 0.29 1.90
N GLY A 110 13.15 0.85 3.10
CA GLY A 110 12.24 1.97 3.33
C GLY A 110 12.65 3.22 2.56
N SER A 111 13.95 3.49 2.44
CA SER A 111 14.47 4.66 1.71
C SER A 111 14.24 4.52 0.21
N LEU A 112 14.50 3.34 -0.36
CA LEU A 112 14.22 3.04 -1.76
C LEU A 112 12.73 3.17 -2.08
N VAL A 113 11.86 2.65 -1.20
CA VAL A 113 10.40 2.79 -1.32
C VAL A 113 10.01 4.27 -1.28
N ALA A 114 10.51 5.04 -0.32
CA ALA A 114 10.17 6.46 -0.20
C ALA A 114 10.62 7.25 -1.44
N LEU A 115 11.82 6.99 -1.96
CA LEU A 115 12.35 7.60 -3.18
C LEU A 115 11.52 7.23 -4.41
N ALA A 116 11.09 5.98 -4.54
CA ALA A 116 10.17 5.56 -5.60
C ALA A 116 8.84 6.34 -5.50
N GLY A 117 8.32 6.56 -4.29
CA GLY A 117 7.14 7.39 -4.08
C GLY A 117 7.33 8.85 -4.51
N VAL A 118 8.51 9.43 -4.25
CA VAL A 118 8.86 10.77 -4.76
C VAL A 118 8.93 10.77 -6.28
N ALA A 119 9.53 9.75 -6.89
CA ALA A 119 9.61 9.63 -8.34
C ALA A 119 8.21 9.53 -8.98
N ILE A 120 7.30 8.74 -8.40
CA ILE A 120 5.89 8.64 -8.82
C ILE A 120 5.20 10.00 -8.68
N LEU A 121 5.35 10.69 -7.53
CA LEU A 121 4.73 12.01 -7.30
C LEU A 121 5.19 13.05 -8.33
N MET A 122 6.47 12.99 -8.71
CA MET A 122 7.08 13.86 -9.71
C MET A 122 6.86 13.37 -11.15
N HIS A 123 6.11 12.28 -11.35
CA HIS A 123 5.82 11.67 -12.66
C HIS A 123 7.09 11.29 -13.44
N LEU A 124 8.13 10.87 -12.72
CA LEU A 124 9.40 10.41 -13.31
C LEU A 124 9.34 8.95 -13.76
N ILE A 125 8.48 8.16 -13.12
CA ILE A 125 8.15 6.75 -13.39
C ILE A 125 6.66 6.55 -13.18
#